data_AF-A0A8K1CF73-F1
#
_entry.id   AF-A0A8K1CF73-F1
#
_cell.length_a   1.000
_cell.length_b   1.000
_cell.length_c   1.000
_cell.angle_alpha   90.00
_cell.angle_beta   90.00
_cell.angle_gamma   90.00
#
_symmetry.space_group_name_H-M   'P 1'
#
loop_
_entity.id
_entity.type
_entity.pdbx_description
1 polymer ?
#
loop_
_entity_poly.entity_id
_entity_poly.type
_entity_poly.pdbx_seq_one_letter_code
_entity_poly.pdbx_strand_id
1 'polypeptide(L)'
;MTTAMMAQVLEAERFVRAWKRFRERFPEEEVDKEQKALLRQYVTTAEFLYQSIPHTETPEQWQDLLYLLNDIKVQSGLLLTKRCAMEEAPSCVVPRSKEIFRRRRQREESRREVEANAGIADRVDEPIEEESPEQPEVDLLQFSPDDFKSMLEAKEDVEEKLSTIEIRKRLGLVDRAAADQVTSSSESQSREEQENIQSEMFNLAKQLKETTQTINQSLVEDVKILDAVGQSAESNTEHLDRENEVLKRQLASSIGLWTSVCLVMGAVVVFMATYIYMKLFSRRHW
;
A
#
# COMPACT_ATOMS: atom_id res chain seq x y z
N MET A 1 -4.33 29.65 21.44
CA MET A 1 -3.43 28.86 20.57
C MET A 1 -3.29 27.47 21.17
N THR A 2 -3.80 26.43 20.52
CA THR A 2 -3.79 25.07 21.07
C THR A 2 -2.41 24.43 20.84
N THR A 3 -1.98 23.58 21.77
CA THR A 3 -0.72 22.80 21.66
C THR A 3 -0.66 21.97 20.37
N ALA A 4 -1.82 21.54 19.87
CA ALA A 4 -1.96 20.84 18.59
C ALA A 4 -1.58 21.70 17.38
N MET A 5 -1.96 22.99 17.35
CA MET A 5 -1.59 23.88 16.23
C MET A 5 -0.10 24.18 16.21
N MET A 6 0.55 24.34 17.38
CA MET A 6 2.00 24.52 17.44
C MET A 6 2.76 23.29 16.92
N ALA A 7 2.26 22.08 17.21
CA ALA A 7 2.86 20.86 16.68
C ALA A 7 2.80 20.79 15.15
N GLN A 8 1.65 21.14 14.55
CA GLN A 8 1.47 21.17 13.10
C GLN A 8 2.38 22.18 12.39
N VAL A 9 2.60 23.34 13.01
CA VAL A 9 3.53 24.35 12.43
C VAL A 9 4.98 23.92 12.52
N LEU A 10 5.39 23.32 13.65
CA LEU A 10 6.73 22.75 13.75
C LEU A 10 6.95 21.64 12.72
N GLU A 11 5.92 20.83 12.46
CA GLU A 11 5.95 19.81 11.41
C GLU A 11 6.06 20.42 10.02
N ALA A 12 5.29 21.47 9.74
CA ALA A 12 5.36 22.19 8.47
C ALA A 12 6.71 22.88 8.26
N GLU A 13 7.31 23.48 9.28
CA GLU A 13 8.66 24.05 9.16
C GLU A 13 9.71 22.98 8.89
N ARG A 14 9.62 21.84 9.58
CA ARG A 14 10.51 20.70 9.35
C ARG A 14 10.36 20.18 7.92
N PHE A 15 9.12 20.09 7.44
CA PHE A 15 8.81 19.71 6.07
C PHE A 15 9.42 20.68 5.05
N VAL A 16 9.25 21.99 5.24
CA VAL A 16 9.84 23.01 4.34
C VAL A 16 11.37 22.91 4.33
N ARG A 17 12.02 22.68 5.48
CA ARG A 17 13.48 22.46 5.54
C ARG A 17 13.90 21.18 4.83
N ALA A 18 13.14 20.09 4.98
CA ALA A 18 13.40 18.84 4.28
C ALA A 18 13.27 19.01 2.76
N TRP A 19 12.23 19.73 2.32
CA TRP A 19 12.04 20.07 0.91
C TRP A 19 13.20 20.89 0.34
N LYS A 20 13.67 21.92 1.06
CA LYS A 20 14.83 22.73 0.63
C LYS A 20 16.07 21.85 0.42
N ARG A 21 16.37 20.96 1.37
CA ARG A 21 17.48 20.00 1.24
C ARG A 21 17.31 19.05 0.06
N PHE A 22 16.08 18.61 -0.20
CA PHE A 22 15.77 17.78 -1.35
C PHE A 22 16.07 18.53 -2.66
N ARG A 23 15.63 19.79 -2.78
CA ARG A 23 15.90 20.63 -3.97
C ARG A 23 17.37 21.01 -4.12
N GLU A 24 18.10 21.19 -3.03
CA GLU A 24 19.55 21.42 -3.06
C GLU A 24 20.31 20.18 -3.54
N ARG A 25 19.85 18.99 -3.14
CA ARG A 25 20.48 17.71 -3.53
C ARG A 25 20.14 17.29 -4.96
N PHE A 26 18.98 17.70 -5.45
CA PHE A 26 18.49 17.40 -6.79
C PHE A 26 18.09 18.69 -7.52
N PRO A 27 19.08 19.49 -7.96
CA PRO A 27 18.83 20.71 -8.72
C PRO A 27 18.44 20.41 -10.17
N GLU A 28 18.81 19.23 -10.68
CA GLU A 28 18.52 18.80 -12.04
C GLU A 28 17.02 18.57 -12.25
N GLU A 29 16.54 18.98 -13.43
CA GLU A 29 15.12 18.91 -13.80
C GLU A 29 14.68 17.48 -14.15
N GLU A 30 15.64 16.56 -14.29
CA GLU A 30 15.42 15.15 -14.60
C GLU A 30 15.28 14.33 -13.33
N VAL A 31 14.02 14.11 -12.95
CA VAL A 31 13.63 13.33 -11.78
C VAL A 31 13.50 11.85 -12.16
N ASP A 32 14.27 10.99 -11.49
CA ASP A 32 14.24 9.52 -11.66
C ASP A 32 12.94 8.88 -11.11
N LYS A 33 12.63 7.62 -11.48
CA LYS A 33 11.40 6.91 -11.09
C LYS A 33 11.19 6.91 -9.57
N GLU A 34 12.24 6.66 -8.79
CA GLU A 34 12.18 6.68 -7.32
C GLU A 34 11.92 8.08 -6.77
N GLN A 35 12.56 9.09 -7.36
CA GLN A 35 12.38 10.48 -6.97
C GLN A 35 10.97 10.99 -7.30
N LYS A 36 10.33 10.48 -8.38
CA LYS A 36 8.92 10.77 -8.69
C LYS A 36 7.98 10.26 -7.60
N ALA A 37 8.21 9.05 -7.08
CA ALA A 37 7.41 8.52 -5.97
C ALA A 37 7.55 9.42 -4.73
N LEU A 38 8.78 9.84 -4.42
CA LEU A 38 9.06 10.75 -3.33
C LEU A 38 8.41 12.13 -3.54
N LEU A 39 8.43 12.69 -4.75
CA LEU A 39 7.75 13.93 -5.11
C LEU A 39 6.24 13.86 -4.91
N ARG A 40 5.59 12.73 -5.27
CA ARG A 40 4.16 12.53 -4.99
C ARG A 40 3.88 12.53 -3.49
N GLN A 41 4.77 11.95 -2.70
CA GLN A 41 4.65 11.98 -1.24
C GLN A 41 4.78 13.42 -0.73
N TYR A 42 5.76 14.19 -1.19
CA TYR A 42 5.90 15.60 -0.84
C TYR A 42 4.66 16.44 -1.21
N VAL A 43 4.07 16.24 -2.40
CA VAL A 43 2.82 16.92 -2.82
C VAL A 43 1.69 16.60 -1.84
N THR A 44 1.51 15.31 -1.53
CA THR A 44 0.41 14.85 -0.66
C THR A 44 0.56 15.40 0.75
N THR A 45 1.79 15.38 1.29
CA THR A 45 2.09 15.91 2.62
C THR A 45 1.95 17.44 2.66
N ALA A 46 2.39 18.16 1.62
CA ALA A 46 2.21 19.60 1.52
C ALA A 46 0.72 19.98 1.50
N GLU A 47 -0.10 19.23 0.76
CA GLU A 47 -1.55 19.44 0.70
C GLU A 47 -2.23 19.17 2.04
N PHE A 48 -1.85 18.10 2.73
CA PHE A 48 -2.36 17.80 4.07
C PHE A 48 -1.99 18.89 5.09
N LEU A 49 -0.74 19.36 5.06
CA LEU A 49 -0.26 20.43 5.95
C LEU A 49 -0.94 21.77 5.63
N TYR A 50 -1.17 22.07 4.35
CA TYR A 50 -1.89 23.27 3.94
C TYR A 50 -3.35 23.26 4.41
N GLN A 51 -4.04 22.11 4.31
CA GLN A 51 -5.44 21.97 4.75
C GLN A 51 -5.60 21.93 6.26
N SER A 52 -4.59 21.45 6.99
CA SER A 52 -4.67 21.32 8.46
C SER A 52 -4.44 22.64 9.20
N ILE A 53 -3.81 23.64 8.56
CA ILE A 53 -3.59 24.97 9.15
C ILE A 53 -4.79 25.88 8.79
N PRO A 54 -5.61 26.31 9.77
CA PRO A 54 -6.78 27.15 9.52
C PRO A 54 -6.38 28.55 9.06
N HIS A 55 -6.99 29.02 7.96
CA HIS A 55 -6.64 30.29 7.31
C HIS A 55 -7.15 31.56 8.02
N THR A 56 -7.99 31.44 9.05
CA THR A 56 -8.79 32.57 9.55
C THR A 56 -8.14 33.40 10.65
N GLU A 57 -7.12 32.89 11.35
CA GLU A 57 -6.45 33.60 12.46
C GLU A 57 -4.95 33.28 12.52
N THR A 58 -4.28 33.36 11.37
CA THR A 58 -2.85 33.03 11.27
C THR A 58 -1.98 34.25 11.53
N PRO A 59 -1.01 34.17 12.46
CA PRO A 59 0.06 35.18 12.59
C PRO A 59 0.78 35.37 11.25
N GLU A 60 1.34 36.55 10.99
CA GLU A 60 2.06 36.85 9.72
C GLU A 60 3.11 35.79 9.35
N GLN A 61 3.81 35.25 10.35
CA GLN A 61 4.81 34.18 10.19
C GLN A 61 4.24 32.89 9.57
N TRP A 62 2.93 32.66 9.72
CA TRP A 62 2.26 31.46 9.21
C TRP A 62 1.78 31.67 7.78
N GLN A 63 1.55 32.93 7.39
CA GLN A 63 1.23 33.28 6.00
C GLN A 63 2.43 33.01 5.10
N ASP A 64 3.64 33.35 5.54
CA ASP A 64 4.89 33.01 4.82
C ASP A 64 5.05 31.50 4.65
N LEU A 65 4.73 30.73 5.70
CA LEU A 65 4.81 29.28 5.68
C LEU A 65 3.73 28.66 4.78
N LEU A 66 2.50 29.18 4.79
CA LEU A 66 1.43 28.76 3.88
C LEU A 66 1.77 29.09 2.42
N TYR A 67 2.37 30.25 2.17
CA TYR A 67 2.86 30.63 0.84
C TYR A 67 3.94 29.66 0.36
N LEU A 68 4.91 29.32 1.22
CA LEU A 68 5.94 28.34 0.91
C LEU A 68 5.36 26.94 0.66
N LEU A 69 4.42 26.47 1.49
CA LEU A 69 3.74 25.19 1.28
C LEU A 69 3.01 25.14 -0.07
N ASN A 70 2.33 26.23 -0.43
CA ASN A 70 1.63 26.33 -1.70
C ASN A 70 2.61 26.38 -2.90
N ASP A 71 3.71 27.14 -2.78
CA ASP A 71 4.77 27.16 -3.79
C ASP A 71 5.40 25.76 -3.97
N ILE A 72 5.67 25.04 -2.88
CA ILE A 72 6.16 23.66 -2.92
C ILE A 72 5.16 22.76 -3.66
N LYS A 73 3.86 22.87 -3.36
CA LYS A 73 2.80 22.11 -4.04
C LYS A 73 2.78 22.40 -5.54
N VAL A 74 2.86 23.66 -5.93
CA VAL A 74 2.86 24.07 -7.35
C VAL A 74 4.11 23.59 -8.06
N GLN A 75 5.31 23.79 -7.48
CA GLN A 75 6.57 23.38 -8.10
C GLN A 75 6.67 21.86 -8.25
N SER A 76 6.32 21.11 -7.19
CA SER A 76 6.32 19.64 -7.24
C SER A 76 5.27 19.10 -8.23
N GLY A 77 4.09 19.71 -8.27
CA GLY A 77 3.06 19.40 -9.26
C GLY A 77 3.51 19.69 -10.70
N LEU A 78 4.21 20.80 -10.93
CA LEU A 78 4.77 21.18 -12.23
C LEU A 78 5.85 20.19 -12.68
N LEU A 79 6.74 19.78 -11.78
CA LEU A 79 7.76 18.76 -12.07
C LEU A 79 7.15 17.40 -12.44
N LEU A 80 6.00 17.05 -11.84
CA LEU A 80 5.25 15.85 -12.20
C LEU A 80 4.54 15.99 -13.56
N THR A 81 3.94 17.15 -13.84
CA THR A 81 3.16 17.38 -15.08
C THR A 81 4.01 17.65 -16.32
N LYS A 82 5.16 18.31 -16.18
CA LYS A 82 6.04 18.68 -17.32
C LYS A 82 6.55 17.46 -18.10
N ARG A 83 6.46 16.25 -17.54
CA ARG A 83 6.78 14.98 -18.23
C ARG A 83 5.56 14.11 -18.57
N CYS A 84 4.40 14.33 -17.94
CA CYS A 84 3.15 13.66 -18.35
C CYS A 84 2.67 14.09 -19.75
N ALA A 85 3.11 15.24 -20.26
CA ALA A 85 2.80 15.67 -21.63
C ALA A 85 3.58 14.91 -22.72
N MET A 86 4.52 14.03 -22.36
CA MET A 86 5.35 13.29 -23.33
C MET A 86 5.28 11.76 -23.18
N GLU A 87 4.55 11.25 -22.19
CA GLU A 87 4.26 9.83 -21.99
C GLU A 87 2.80 9.69 -21.54
N GLU A 88 1.86 9.79 -22.49
CA GLU A 88 0.52 9.21 -22.31
C GLU A 88 0.62 7.70 -22.56
N ALA A 89 1.14 6.98 -21.57
CA ALA A 89 0.66 5.64 -21.27
C ALA A 89 -0.16 5.77 -19.98
N PRO A 90 -1.40 5.23 -19.91
CA PRO A 90 -2.22 5.34 -18.72
C PRO A 90 -1.48 4.66 -17.56
N SER A 91 -0.98 5.48 -16.64
CA SER A 91 -0.38 5.00 -15.40
C SER A 91 -1.37 4.05 -14.73
N CYS A 92 -0.99 2.77 -14.68
CA CYS A 92 -1.68 1.73 -13.93
C CYS A 92 -1.66 2.10 -12.44
N VAL A 93 -2.65 2.90 -12.04
CA VAL A 93 -2.96 3.16 -10.63
C VAL A 93 -3.70 1.93 -10.16
N VAL A 94 -2.99 1.06 -9.41
CA VAL A 94 -3.64 -0.03 -8.66
C VAL A 94 -4.69 0.62 -7.75
N PRO A 95 -5.99 0.41 -7.99
CA PRO A 95 -7.03 1.10 -7.24
C PRO A 95 -6.97 0.63 -5.78
N ARG A 96 -7.13 1.55 -4.81
CA ARG A 96 -7.29 1.18 -3.40
C ARG A 96 -8.40 0.13 -3.27
N SER A 97 -8.26 -0.83 -2.37
CA SER A 97 -9.18 -1.97 -2.21
C SER A 97 -10.66 -1.57 -2.20
N LYS A 98 -11.02 -0.45 -1.57
CA LYS A 98 -12.39 0.11 -1.55
C LYS A 98 -12.93 0.51 -2.93
N GLU A 99 -12.07 0.98 -3.83
CA GLU A 99 -12.39 1.34 -5.21
C GLU A 99 -12.59 0.09 -6.08
N ILE A 100 -11.79 -0.97 -5.83
CA ILE A 100 -11.95 -2.27 -6.49
C ILE A 100 -13.32 -2.89 -6.15
N PHE A 101 -13.73 -2.84 -4.86
CA PHE A 101 -15.05 -3.31 -4.44
C PHE A 101 -16.18 -2.50 -5.08
N ARG A 102 -16.05 -1.18 -5.20
CA ARG A 102 -17.05 -0.33 -5.87
C ARG A 102 -17.18 -0.70 -7.35
N ARG A 103 -16.05 -0.86 -8.05
CA ARG A 103 -16.03 -1.26 -9.47
C ARG A 103 -16.56 -2.69 -9.69
N ARG A 104 -16.27 -3.63 -8.79
CA ARG A 104 -16.83 -4.99 -8.84
C ARG A 104 -18.34 -5.01 -8.62
N ARG A 105 -18.84 -4.27 -7.61
CA ARG A 105 -20.28 -4.16 -7.36
C ARG A 105 -21.02 -3.55 -8.54
N GLN A 106 -20.45 -2.50 -9.15
CA GLN A 106 -21.03 -1.84 -10.32
C GLN A 106 -21.01 -2.75 -11.56
N ARG A 107 -19.95 -3.56 -11.76
CA ARG A 107 -19.88 -4.57 -12.83
C ARG A 107 -20.86 -5.73 -12.61
N GLU A 108 -21.08 -6.16 -11.37
CA GLU A 108 -22.09 -7.18 -11.06
C GLU A 108 -23.51 -6.65 -11.25
N GLU A 109 -23.77 -5.39 -10.90
CA GLU A 109 -25.06 -4.73 -11.16
C GLU A 109 -25.30 -4.58 -12.67
N SER A 110 -24.32 -4.10 -13.45
CA SER A 110 -24.43 -4.04 -14.91
C SER A 110 -24.53 -5.42 -15.56
N ARG A 111 -23.84 -6.43 -15.04
CA ARG A 111 -23.92 -7.81 -15.55
C ARG A 111 -25.28 -8.43 -15.27
N ARG A 112 -25.88 -8.18 -14.10
CA ARG A 112 -27.26 -8.60 -13.81
C ARG A 112 -28.29 -7.89 -14.67
N GLU A 113 -28.08 -6.60 -14.97
CA GLU A 113 -28.94 -5.86 -15.90
C GLU A 113 -28.81 -6.34 -17.35
N VAL A 114 -27.61 -6.74 -17.77
CA VAL A 114 -27.36 -7.32 -19.10
C VAL A 114 -27.87 -8.76 -19.18
N GLU A 115 -27.66 -9.60 -18.16
CA GLU A 115 -28.18 -10.99 -18.12
C GLU A 115 -29.72 -11.03 -17.96
N ALA A 116 -30.33 -10.03 -17.33
CA ALA A 116 -31.79 -9.90 -17.27
C ALA A 116 -32.41 -9.45 -18.61
N ASN A 117 -31.65 -8.77 -19.47
CA ASN A 117 -32.14 -8.23 -20.74
C ASN A 117 -31.63 -8.97 -21.99
N ALA A 118 -30.53 -9.72 -21.90
CA ALA A 118 -29.91 -10.43 -23.02
C ALA A 118 -30.15 -11.94 -22.91
N GLY A 119 -31.28 -12.39 -23.46
CA GLY A 119 -31.39 -13.77 -23.90
C GLY A 119 -30.39 -14.04 -25.01
N ILE A 120 -29.45 -14.94 -24.75
CA ILE A 120 -28.64 -15.73 -25.71
C ILE A 120 -28.02 -14.90 -26.85
N ALA A 121 -26.76 -14.48 -26.69
CA ALA A 121 -25.87 -14.26 -27.83
C ALA A 121 -24.40 -14.40 -27.44
N ASP A 122 -23.76 -15.33 -28.12
CA ASP A 122 -22.33 -15.59 -28.27
C ASP A 122 -21.58 -14.39 -28.88
N ARG A 123 -20.31 -14.14 -28.46
CA ARG A 123 -19.20 -13.38 -29.11
C ARG A 123 -18.17 -12.91 -28.06
N VAL A 124 -16.87 -13.24 -28.13
CA VAL A 124 -15.77 -12.90 -29.10
C VAL A 124 -15.14 -11.51 -28.87
N ASP A 125 -13.80 -11.49 -28.95
CA ASP A 125 -12.81 -10.37 -28.99
C ASP A 125 -12.33 -9.81 -27.63
N GLU A 126 -11.06 -9.42 -27.39
CA GLU A 126 -9.83 -9.22 -28.18
C GLU A 126 -8.63 -9.14 -27.18
N PRO A 127 -7.35 -9.32 -27.61
CA PRO A 127 -6.18 -9.30 -26.73
C PRO A 127 -5.63 -7.87 -26.55
N ILE A 128 -5.34 -7.47 -25.31
CA ILE A 128 -4.66 -6.21 -24.98
C ILE A 128 -3.23 -6.54 -24.58
N GLU A 129 -2.28 -6.13 -25.43
CA GLU A 129 -0.84 -6.12 -25.16
C GLU A 129 -0.52 -5.06 -24.08
N GLU A 130 0.17 -5.44 -23.00
CA GLU A 130 0.85 -4.47 -22.12
C GLU A 130 2.27 -4.96 -21.78
N GLU A 131 3.24 -4.11 -22.10
CA GLU A 131 4.67 -4.26 -21.84
C GLU A 131 4.98 -4.25 -20.33
N SER A 132 5.86 -5.16 -19.93
CA SER A 132 6.35 -5.34 -18.55
C SER A 132 7.62 -4.51 -18.28
N PRO A 133 7.68 -3.71 -17.21
CA PRO A 133 8.93 -3.29 -16.60
C PRO A 133 9.33 -4.24 -15.47
N GLU A 134 10.55 -4.77 -15.60
CA GLU A 134 11.29 -5.59 -14.63
C GLU A 134 11.09 -5.16 -13.16
N GLN A 135 10.81 -6.15 -12.29
CA GLN A 135 10.93 -5.97 -10.84
C GLN A 135 12.04 -6.84 -10.25
N PRO A 136 12.72 -6.34 -9.19
CA PRO A 136 13.88 -6.94 -8.57
C PRO A 136 13.51 -8.10 -7.65
N GLU A 137 14.42 -9.07 -7.54
CA GLU A 137 14.37 -10.19 -6.61
C GLU A 137 14.22 -9.69 -5.17
N VAL A 138 13.09 -10.01 -4.54
CA VAL A 138 12.89 -9.81 -3.10
C VAL A 138 13.12 -11.13 -2.40
N ASP A 139 14.25 -11.22 -1.71
CA ASP A 139 14.58 -12.31 -0.78
C ASP A 139 13.47 -12.43 0.28
N LEU A 140 12.74 -13.54 0.20
CA LEU A 140 11.79 -13.97 1.22
C LEU A 140 12.55 -14.32 2.50
N LEU A 141 12.59 -13.37 3.45
CA LEU A 141 12.93 -13.66 4.85
C LEU A 141 11.95 -14.71 5.37
N GLN A 142 12.44 -15.95 5.47
CA GLN A 142 11.76 -17.07 6.09
C GLN A 142 11.61 -16.78 7.58
N PHE A 143 10.41 -16.38 7.99
CA PHE A 143 10.05 -16.33 9.40
C PHE A 143 9.99 -17.76 9.94
N SER A 144 10.93 -18.09 10.83
CA SER A 144 10.97 -19.37 11.53
C SER A 144 9.93 -19.39 12.66
N PRO A 145 9.22 -20.50 12.90
CA PRO A 145 8.27 -20.64 14.00
C PRO A 145 8.88 -20.35 15.40
N ASP A 146 10.20 -20.40 15.54
CA ASP A 146 10.91 -20.11 16.79
C ASP A 146 10.91 -18.61 17.17
N ASP A 147 10.77 -17.71 16.20
CA ASP A 147 10.70 -16.26 16.46
C ASP A 147 9.37 -15.84 17.13
N PHE A 148 8.31 -16.64 16.95
CA PHE A 148 7.05 -16.43 17.64
C PHE A 148 7.12 -16.83 19.12
N LYS A 149 7.96 -17.83 19.44
CA LYS A 149 8.11 -18.32 20.81
C LYS A 149 8.94 -17.35 21.65
N SER A 150 9.99 -16.77 21.09
CA SER A 150 10.83 -15.77 21.79
C SER A 150 10.07 -14.48 22.13
N MET A 151 9.10 -14.07 21.31
CA MET A 151 8.21 -12.93 21.62
C MET A 151 7.18 -13.23 22.72
N LEU A 152 6.78 -14.49 22.88
CA LEU A 152 5.86 -14.93 23.95
C LEU A 152 6.59 -15.13 25.28
N GLU A 153 7.84 -15.59 25.24
CA GLU A 153 8.64 -15.94 26.41
C GLU A 153 9.29 -14.72 27.10
N ALA A 154 9.37 -13.56 26.42
CA ALA A 154 9.90 -12.31 26.97
C ALA A 154 8.94 -11.56 27.92
N LYS A 155 7.77 -12.13 28.26
CA LYS A 155 6.73 -11.45 29.07
C LYS A 155 6.39 -12.14 30.39
N GLU A 156 7.15 -13.16 30.78
CA GLU A 156 6.85 -14.01 31.94
C GLU A 156 7.73 -13.73 33.18
N ASP A 157 8.38 -12.58 33.25
CA ASP A 157 8.97 -12.09 34.50
C ASP A 157 8.23 -10.83 34.97
N VAL A 158 7.37 -11.03 35.96
CA VAL A 158 7.01 -10.18 37.11
C VAL A 158 5.64 -10.68 37.62
N GLU A 159 5.63 -11.90 38.16
CA GLU A 159 4.64 -12.28 39.18
C GLU A 159 5.04 -11.64 40.51
N GLU A 160 4.94 -10.31 40.61
CA GLU A 160 4.86 -9.68 41.93
C GLU A 160 3.46 -9.96 42.47
N LYS A 161 3.40 -10.80 43.50
CA LYS A 161 2.22 -11.08 44.32
C LYS A 161 1.67 -9.77 44.90
N LEU A 162 0.87 -9.06 44.12
CA LEU A 162 -0.01 -8.01 44.59
C LEU A 162 -1.07 -8.66 45.46
N SER A 163 -0.80 -8.63 46.76
CA SER A 163 -1.64 -9.14 47.83
C SER A 163 -3.10 -8.73 47.60
N THR A 164 -3.99 -9.71 47.57
CA THR A 164 -5.46 -9.56 47.52
C THR A 164 -5.99 -8.63 48.61
N ILE A 165 -5.21 -8.36 49.66
CA ILE A 165 -5.51 -7.41 50.73
C ILE A 165 -5.45 -5.96 50.22
N GLU A 166 -4.52 -5.64 49.33
CA GLU A 166 -4.32 -4.27 48.82
C GLU A 166 -5.35 -3.91 47.74
N ILE A 167 -5.71 -4.89 46.91
CA ILE A 167 -6.85 -4.80 45.98
C ILE A 167 -8.16 -4.62 46.77
N ARG A 168 -8.37 -5.41 47.84
CA ARG A 168 -9.54 -5.30 48.73
C ARG A 168 -9.61 -3.95 49.47
N LYS A 169 -8.46 -3.33 49.75
CA LYS A 169 -8.38 -2.00 50.39
C LYS A 169 -8.67 -0.87 49.39
N ARG A 170 -8.23 -1.00 48.14
CA ARG A 170 -8.53 -0.03 47.06
C ARG A 170 -9.99 -0.09 46.58
N LEU A 171 -10.67 -1.21 46.76
CA LEU A 171 -12.09 -1.39 46.47
C LEU A 171 -13.03 -0.95 47.62
N GLY A 172 -12.51 -0.41 48.73
CA GLY A 172 -13.34 0.17 49.81
C GLY A 172 -14.11 -0.84 50.68
N LEU A 173 -13.77 -2.14 50.60
CA LEU A 173 -14.52 -3.22 51.27
C LEU A 173 -14.24 -3.38 52.77
N VAL A 174 -13.26 -2.65 53.34
CA VAL A 174 -12.83 -2.83 54.75
C VAL A 174 -13.67 -2.02 55.75
N ASP A 175 -14.31 -0.92 55.33
CA ASP A 175 -15.07 -0.05 56.25
C ASP A 175 -16.54 -0.46 56.42
N ARG A 176 -17.03 -1.47 55.69
CA ARG A 176 -18.45 -1.87 55.73
C ARG A 176 -18.83 -2.68 56.97
N ALA A 177 -17.86 -3.23 57.71
CA ALA A 177 -18.11 -3.92 58.98
C ALA A 177 -18.48 -2.96 60.14
N ALA A 178 -18.25 -1.64 59.98
CA ALA A 178 -18.68 -0.63 60.94
C ALA A 178 -20.04 0.01 60.58
N ALA A 179 -20.63 -0.34 59.43
CA ALA A 179 -21.84 0.28 58.89
C ALA A 179 -23.11 -0.59 59.02
N ASP A 180 -23.07 -1.66 59.81
CA ASP A 180 -24.19 -2.59 60.02
C ASP A 180 -25.35 -2.02 60.88
N GLN A 181 -25.35 -0.72 61.17
CA GLN A 181 -26.39 -0.05 61.97
C GLN A 181 -27.39 0.79 61.15
N VAL A 182 -27.26 0.83 59.81
CA VAL A 182 -28.18 1.54 58.89
C VAL A 182 -28.82 0.54 57.92
N THR A 183 -29.45 -0.50 58.48
CA THR A 183 -29.93 -1.69 57.77
C THR A 183 -31.46 -1.66 57.63
N SER A 184 -31.97 -0.88 56.69
CA SER A 184 -33.32 -1.12 56.13
C SER A 184 -33.54 -0.44 54.78
N SER A 185 -32.94 0.73 54.54
CA SER A 185 -33.07 1.44 53.24
C SER A 185 -31.92 1.17 52.27
N SER A 186 -30.78 0.68 52.75
CA SER A 186 -29.57 0.41 51.94
C SER A 186 -29.55 -0.98 51.30
N GLU A 187 -30.35 -1.93 51.79
CA GLU A 187 -30.43 -3.29 51.21
C GLU A 187 -31.16 -3.30 49.86
N SER A 188 -32.18 -2.46 49.68
CA SER A 188 -32.86 -2.32 48.38
C SER A 188 -31.96 -1.69 47.33
N GLN A 189 -31.17 -0.68 47.71
CA GLN A 189 -30.21 -0.01 46.83
C GLN A 189 -29.03 -0.93 46.49
N SER A 190 -28.52 -1.68 47.47
CA SER A 190 -27.45 -2.66 47.24
C SER A 190 -27.90 -3.86 46.42
N ARG A 191 -29.19 -4.22 46.42
CA ARG A 191 -29.77 -5.24 45.53
C ARG A 191 -29.95 -4.73 44.10
N GLU A 192 -30.42 -3.49 43.94
CA GLU A 192 -30.53 -2.85 42.64
C GLU A 192 -29.16 -2.69 41.94
N GLU A 193 -28.12 -2.33 42.70
CA GLU A 193 -26.74 -2.31 42.19
C GLU A 193 -26.22 -3.71 41.82
N GLN A 194 -26.59 -4.76 42.57
CA GLN A 194 -26.24 -6.14 42.23
C GLN A 194 -26.97 -6.63 40.98
N GLU A 195 -28.25 -6.32 40.83
CA GLU A 195 -29.02 -6.63 39.61
C GLU A 195 -28.46 -5.88 38.40
N ASN A 196 -28.03 -4.62 38.59
CA ASN A 196 -27.42 -3.83 37.53
C ASN A 196 -26.07 -4.44 37.08
N ILE A 197 -25.19 -4.80 38.02
CA ILE A 197 -23.91 -5.48 37.72
C ILE A 197 -24.16 -6.84 37.02
N GLN A 198 -25.16 -7.59 37.46
CA GLN A 198 -25.52 -8.86 36.84
C GLN A 198 -26.03 -8.67 35.41
N SER A 199 -26.80 -7.60 35.16
CA SER A 199 -27.27 -7.23 33.82
C SER A 199 -26.12 -6.77 32.91
N GLU A 200 -25.15 -6.03 33.45
CA GLU A 200 -23.93 -5.63 32.74
C GLU A 200 -23.06 -6.84 32.41
N MET A 201 -22.87 -7.77 33.35
CA MET A 201 -22.16 -9.03 33.08
C MET A 201 -22.86 -9.85 31.99
N PHE A 202 -24.20 -9.91 32.01
CA PHE A 202 -24.96 -10.61 30.98
C PHE A 202 -24.81 -9.94 29.60
N ASN A 203 -24.86 -8.61 29.54
CA ASN A 203 -24.62 -7.86 28.31
C ASN A 203 -23.19 -8.02 27.79
N LEU A 204 -22.18 -8.01 28.67
CA LEU A 204 -20.79 -8.27 28.29
C LEU A 204 -20.61 -9.69 27.76
N ALA A 205 -21.21 -10.69 28.40
CA ALA A 205 -21.17 -12.07 27.92
C ALA A 205 -21.88 -12.23 26.56
N LYS A 206 -23.00 -11.53 26.36
CA LYS A 206 -23.71 -11.48 25.09
C LYS A 206 -22.87 -10.80 24.00
N GLN A 207 -22.24 -9.68 24.31
CA GLN A 207 -21.37 -8.96 23.40
C GLN A 207 -20.14 -9.80 23.03
N LEU A 208 -19.53 -10.48 24.01
CA LEU A 208 -18.40 -11.37 23.78
C LEU A 208 -18.77 -12.55 22.86
N LYS A 209 -19.98 -13.11 23.06
CA LYS A 209 -20.51 -14.17 22.21
C LYS A 209 -20.76 -13.69 20.79
N GLU A 210 -21.38 -12.52 20.63
CA GLU A 210 -21.61 -11.90 19.32
C GLU A 210 -20.29 -11.60 18.62
N THR A 211 -19.31 -11.01 19.32
CA THR A 211 -17.98 -10.76 18.74
C THR A 211 -17.27 -12.05 18.35
N THR A 212 -17.37 -13.10 19.18
CA THR A 212 -16.75 -14.40 18.87
C THR A 212 -17.42 -15.06 17.67
N GLN A 213 -18.74 -14.94 17.55
CA GLN A 213 -19.47 -15.45 16.40
C GLN A 213 -19.10 -14.69 15.11
N THR A 214 -19.01 -13.36 15.17
CA THR A 214 -18.56 -12.54 14.04
C THR A 214 -17.12 -12.87 13.64
N ILE A 215 -16.22 -13.09 14.62
CA ILE A 215 -14.84 -13.48 14.35
C ILE A 215 -14.80 -14.85 13.65
N ASN A 216 -15.52 -15.85 14.15
CA ASN A 216 -15.55 -17.17 13.51
C ASN A 216 -16.11 -17.10 12.08
N GLN A 217 -17.10 -16.26 11.83
CA GLN A 217 -17.64 -16.06 10.49
C GLN A 217 -16.63 -15.36 9.57
N SER A 218 -15.95 -14.32 10.06
CA SER A 218 -14.85 -13.66 9.34
C SER A 218 -13.74 -14.65 8.99
N LEU A 219 -13.38 -15.54 9.92
CA LEU A 219 -12.30 -16.52 9.72
C LEU A 219 -12.66 -17.54 8.63
N VAL A 220 -13.93 -17.97 8.57
CA VAL A 220 -14.43 -18.84 7.49
C VAL A 220 -14.44 -18.12 6.14
N GLU A 221 -14.77 -16.82 6.12
CA GLU A 221 -14.69 -15.99 4.91
C GLU A 221 -13.24 -15.80 4.46
N ASP A 222 -12.32 -15.56 5.40
CA ASP A 222 -10.88 -15.41 5.12
C ASP A 222 -10.28 -16.69 4.55
N VAL A 223 -10.68 -17.88 5.04
CA VAL A 223 -10.24 -19.17 4.46
C VAL A 223 -10.73 -19.33 3.02
N LYS A 224 -11.95 -18.91 2.70
CA LYS A 224 -12.46 -18.93 1.31
C LYS A 224 -11.72 -17.95 0.41
N ILE A 225 -11.33 -16.80 0.94
CA ILE A 225 -10.50 -15.84 0.21
C ILE A 225 -9.11 -16.44 -0.04
N LEU A 226 -8.52 -17.10 0.96
CA LEU A 226 -7.25 -17.81 0.80
C LEU A 226 -7.30 -18.90 -0.27
N ASP A 227 -8.39 -19.67 -0.33
CA ASP A 227 -8.61 -20.69 -1.37
C ASP A 227 -8.71 -20.05 -2.76
N ALA A 228 -9.48 -18.96 -2.89
CA ALA A 228 -9.58 -18.20 -4.14
C ALA A 228 -8.25 -17.54 -4.55
N VAL A 229 -7.44 -17.09 -3.58
CA VAL A 229 -6.10 -16.56 -3.81
C VAL A 229 -5.16 -17.68 -4.24
N GLY A 230 -5.25 -18.87 -3.64
CA GLY A 230 -4.50 -20.06 -4.06
C GLY A 230 -4.81 -20.44 -5.50
N GLN A 231 -6.09 -20.52 -5.86
CA GLN A 231 -6.52 -20.80 -7.23
C GLN A 231 -6.09 -19.70 -8.22
N SER A 232 -6.10 -18.43 -7.79
CA SER A 232 -5.61 -17.32 -8.62
C SER A 232 -4.09 -17.36 -8.80
N ALA A 233 -3.35 -17.77 -7.78
CA ALA A 233 -1.90 -17.96 -7.86
C ALA A 233 -1.54 -19.11 -8.80
N GLU A 234 -2.25 -20.23 -8.71
CA GLU A 234 -2.09 -21.38 -9.62
C GLU A 234 -2.40 -20.99 -11.07
N SER A 235 -3.52 -20.29 -11.30
CA SER A 235 -3.87 -19.76 -12.62
C SER A 235 -2.82 -18.79 -13.17
N ASN A 236 -2.24 -17.93 -12.32
CA ASN A 236 -1.18 -17.01 -12.73
C ASN A 236 0.11 -17.74 -13.05
N THR A 237 0.48 -18.78 -12.30
CA THR A 237 1.66 -19.60 -12.61
C THR A 237 1.51 -20.31 -13.95
N GLU A 238 0.32 -20.88 -14.24
CA GLU A 238 0.09 -21.48 -15.56
C GLU A 238 0.11 -20.44 -16.69
N HIS A 239 -0.36 -19.21 -16.45
CA HIS A 239 -0.31 -18.15 -17.45
C HIS A 239 1.14 -17.71 -17.73
N LEU A 240 1.93 -17.54 -16.67
CA LEU A 240 3.35 -17.23 -16.77
C LEU A 240 4.14 -18.33 -17.49
N ASP A 241 3.86 -19.60 -17.21
CA ASP A 241 4.53 -20.71 -17.89
C ASP A 241 4.20 -20.76 -19.38
N ARG A 242 2.95 -20.49 -19.76
CA ARG A 242 2.54 -20.39 -21.18
C ARG A 242 3.23 -19.24 -21.88
N GLU A 243 3.29 -18.06 -21.26
CA GLU A 243 3.99 -16.90 -21.82
C GLU A 243 5.49 -17.14 -21.92
N ASN A 244 6.10 -17.80 -20.93
CA ASN A 244 7.51 -18.16 -20.96
C ASN A 244 7.84 -19.11 -22.12
N GLU A 245 6.99 -20.10 -22.38
CA GLU A 245 7.13 -20.96 -23.55
C GLU A 245 6.99 -20.20 -24.88
N VAL A 246 6.03 -19.27 -24.96
CA VAL A 246 5.83 -18.44 -26.16
C VAL A 246 7.03 -17.53 -26.41
N LEU A 247 7.55 -16.86 -25.38
CA LEU A 247 8.75 -16.03 -25.45
C LEU A 247 9.98 -16.85 -25.87
N LYS A 248 10.16 -18.05 -25.30
CA LYS A 248 11.24 -18.97 -25.71
C LYS A 248 11.13 -19.37 -27.18
N ARG A 249 9.92 -19.65 -27.68
CA ARG A 249 9.70 -19.96 -29.10
C ARG A 249 9.99 -18.76 -29.99
N GLN A 250 9.60 -17.56 -29.58
CA GLN A 250 9.89 -16.33 -30.32
C GLN A 250 11.39 -16.01 -30.34
N LEU A 251 12.08 -16.13 -29.22
CA LEU A 251 13.53 -15.97 -29.13
C LEU A 251 14.28 -16.98 -30.00
N ALA A 252 13.86 -18.25 -29.99
CA ALA A 252 14.45 -19.28 -30.84
C ALA A 252 14.23 -19.01 -32.34
N SER A 253 13.06 -18.46 -32.72
CA SER A 253 12.76 -18.05 -34.09
C SER A 253 13.56 -16.81 -34.52
N SER A 254 13.69 -15.81 -33.64
CA SER A 254 14.40 -14.57 -33.93
C SER A 254 15.92 -14.73 -33.95
N ILE A 255 16.49 -15.69 -33.18
CA ILE A 255 17.93 -15.95 -33.17
C ILE A 255 18.43 -16.41 -34.55
N GLY A 256 17.64 -17.21 -35.27
CA GLY A 256 17.98 -17.71 -36.60
C GLY A 256 17.97 -16.60 -37.67
N LEU A 257 17.00 -15.68 -37.56
CA LEU A 257 16.90 -14.53 -38.46
C LEU A 257 18.04 -13.52 -38.21
N TRP A 258 18.34 -13.21 -36.96
CA TRP A 258 19.43 -12.29 -36.61
C TRP A 258 20.81 -12.82 -37.01
N THR A 259 21.07 -14.11 -36.79
CA THR A 259 22.34 -14.74 -37.21
C THR A 259 22.50 -14.76 -38.72
N SER A 260 21.41 -15.01 -39.48
CA SER A 260 21.39 -14.92 -40.94
C SER A 260 21.72 -13.50 -41.43
N VAL A 261 21.09 -12.48 -40.84
CA VAL A 261 21.35 -11.07 -41.19
C VAL A 261 22.81 -10.67 -40.89
N CYS A 262 23.35 -11.07 -39.73
CA CYS A 262 24.75 -10.84 -39.39
C CYS A 262 25.72 -11.50 -40.37
N LEU A 263 25.42 -12.71 -40.84
CA LEU A 263 26.23 -13.43 -41.81
C LEU A 263 26.27 -12.68 -43.16
N VAL A 264 25.10 -12.25 -43.66
CA VAL A 264 25.00 -11.47 -44.90
C VAL A 264 25.79 -10.17 -44.80
N MET A 265 25.64 -9.43 -43.69
CA MET A 265 26.40 -8.19 -43.46
C MET A 265 27.92 -8.44 -43.41
N GLY A 266 28.37 -9.51 -42.76
CA GLY A 266 29.76 -9.92 -42.75
C GLY A 266 30.32 -10.18 -44.16
N ALA A 267 29.56 -10.88 -45.00
CA ALA A 267 29.95 -11.14 -46.39
C ALA A 267 30.10 -9.85 -47.22
N VAL A 268 29.20 -8.89 -47.04
CA VAL A 268 29.27 -7.57 -47.71
C VAL A 268 30.53 -6.80 -47.28
N VAL A 269 30.87 -6.81 -45.99
CA VAL A 269 32.08 -6.15 -45.47
C VAL A 269 33.34 -6.78 -46.06
N VAL A 270 33.42 -8.12 -46.13
CA VAL A 270 34.55 -8.83 -46.74
C VAL A 270 34.66 -8.51 -48.24
N PHE A 271 33.53 -8.46 -48.94
CA PHE A 271 33.51 -8.09 -50.36
C PHE A 271 34.01 -6.65 -50.57
N MET A 272 33.55 -5.70 -49.75
CA MET A 272 34.01 -4.31 -49.78
C MET A 272 35.50 -4.19 -49.47
N ALA A 273 35.99 -4.90 -48.46
CA ALA A 273 37.42 -4.92 -48.13
C ALA A 273 38.26 -5.47 -49.28
N THR A 274 37.80 -6.56 -49.92
CA THR A 274 38.47 -7.17 -51.08
C THR A 274 38.47 -6.24 -52.28
N TYR A 275 37.35 -5.56 -52.56
CA TYR A 275 37.24 -4.57 -53.62
C TYR A 275 38.19 -3.39 -53.40
N ILE A 276 38.23 -2.85 -52.18
CA ILE A 276 39.14 -1.77 -51.79
C ILE A 276 40.59 -2.21 -51.96
N TYR A 277 40.92 -3.44 -51.54
CA TYR A 277 42.25 -4.02 -51.69
C TYR A 277 42.67 -4.12 -53.16
N MET A 278 41.83 -4.69 -54.03
CA MET A 278 42.10 -4.75 -55.47
C MET A 278 42.27 -3.36 -56.08
N LYS A 279 41.43 -2.40 -55.70
CA LYS A 279 41.45 -1.03 -56.24
C LYS A 279 42.68 -0.23 -55.81
N LEU A 280 43.12 -0.40 -54.56
CA LEU A 280 44.33 0.24 -54.04
C LEU A 280 45.60 -0.34 -54.66
N PHE A 281 45.68 -1.67 -54.80
CA PHE A 281 46.86 -2.32 -55.40
C PHE A 281 46.93 -2.14 -56.91
N SER A 282 45.80 -2.11 -57.63
CA SER A 282 45.78 -1.87 -59.08
C SER A 282 46.25 -0.44 -59.44
N ARG A 283 46.07 0.54 -58.55
CA ARG A 283 46.56 1.92 -58.74
C ARG A 283 48.05 2.12 -58.43
N ARG A 284 48.69 1.22 -57.67
CA ARG A 284 50.08 1.37 -57.22
C ARG A 284 51.10 0.66 -58.12
N HIS A 285 50.62 -0.21 -59.02
CA HIS A 285 51.46 -1.00 -59.93
C HIS A 285 51.57 -0.42 -61.36
N TRP A 286 51.13 0.83 -61.56
CA TRP A 286 51.39 1.63 -62.77
C TRP A 286 52.20 2.86 -62.43
#